data_AF-A0A7Z0EB66-F1
#
_entry.id   AF-A0A7Z0EB66-F1
#
_cell.length_a   1.000
_cell.length_b   1.000
_cell.length_c   1.000
_cell.angle_alpha   90.00
_cell.angle_beta   90.00
_cell.angle_gamma   90.00
#
_symmetry.space_group_name_H-M   'P 1'
#
loop_
_entity.id
_entity.type
_entity.pdbx_description
1 polymer ?
#
loop_
_entity_poly.entity_id
_entity_poly.type
_entity_poly.pdbx_seq_one_letter_code
_entity_poly.pdbx_strand_id
1 'polypeptide(L)'
;MAWFRTNRQNRPSLPADDVAARTTAYVYGNLLILAALVVLNPADILDGRGMFVILGTGFSTYLAHLTSELVGHRTRRGESLGRSGIIHELRNAMPIVSSTTIPAVLLAAAWIGWLTPVAAVAVAVLVTVGRMALLGVILSHLRAEKSSLRTILAGVALAVVCVVVAAVKILLTH
;
A
#
# COMPACT_ATOMS: atom_id res chain seq x y z
N MET A 1 -8.04 -25.48 -30.54
CA MET A 1 -8.43 -24.59 -29.42
C MET A 1 -7.69 -24.95 -28.13
N ALA A 2 -6.35 -25.06 -28.15
CA ALA A 2 -5.57 -25.61 -27.02
C ALA A 2 -4.29 -24.81 -26.66
N TRP A 3 -4.04 -23.67 -27.30
CA TRP A 3 -2.74 -22.98 -27.20
C TRP A 3 -2.68 -21.87 -26.12
N PHE A 4 -3.81 -21.51 -25.51
CA PHE A 4 -3.85 -20.44 -24.48
C PHE A 4 -3.69 -20.94 -23.03
N ARG A 5 -3.46 -22.23 -22.78
CA ARG A 5 -3.40 -22.78 -21.39
C ARG A 5 -1.98 -22.95 -20.82
N THR A 6 -0.92 -22.83 -21.60
CA THR A 6 0.43 -23.28 -21.19
C THR A 6 1.39 -22.18 -20.70
N ASN A 7 1.05 -20.89 -20.80
CA ASN A 7 2.00 -19.81 -20.45
C ASN A 7 1.89 -19.22 -19.03
N ARG A 8 1.02 -19.77 -18.16
CA ARG A 8 0.92 -19.33 -16.75
C ARG A 8 1.81 -20.09 -15.77
N GLN A 9 2.38 -21.23 -16.16
CA GLN A 9 3.12 -22.13 -15.26
C GLN A 9 4.62 -21.80 -15.10
N ASN A 10 5.21 -20.94 -15.93
CA ASN A 10 6.65 -20.65 -15.93
C ASN A 10 7.08 -19.36 -15.22
N ARG A 11 6.19 -18.72 -14.44
CA ARG A 11 6.63 -17.64 -13.54
C ARG A 11 7.02 -18.26 -12.22
N PRO A 12 8.30 -18.19 -11.78
CA PRO A 12 8.66 -18.66 -10.45
C PRO A 12 7.81 -17.91 -9.44
N SER A 13 6.98 -18.64 -8.69
CA SER A 13 6.22 -18.09 -7.59
C SER A 13 7.20 -17.57 -6.54
N LEU A 14 6.86 -16.44 -5.93
CA LEU A 14 7.66 -15.94 -4.81
C LEU A 14 7.58 -16.94 -3.64
N PRO A 15 8.66 -17.11 -2.87
CA PRO A 15 8.62 -17.86 -1.62
C PRO A 15 7.48 -17.37 -0.72
N ALA A 16 6.88 -18.28 0.05
CA ALA A 16 5.70 -17.95 0.87
C ALA A 16 5.96 -16.80 1.85
N ASP A 17 7.16 -16.74 2.42
CA ASP A 17 7.61 -15.67 3.32
C ASP A 17 7.66 -14.30 2.62
N ASP A 18 8.18 -14.25 1.39
CA ASP A 18 8.22 -13.01 0.60
C ASP A 18 6.82 -12.54 0.22
N VAL A 19 5.91 -13.46 -0.09
CA VAL A 19 4.52 -13.11 -0.36
C VAL A 19 3.87 -12.56 0.91
N ALA A 20 4.10 -13.18 2.08
CA ALA A 20 3.56 -12.71 3.36
C ALA A 20 4.10 -11.32 3.72
N ALA A 21 5.42 -11.10 3.59
CA ALA A 21 6.07 -9.83 3.85
C ALA A 21 5.50 -8.72 2.95
N ARG A 22 5.45 -8.96 1.63
CA ARG A 22 4.90 -7.98 0.67
C ARG A 22 3.41 -7.72 0.88
N THR A 23 2.64 -8.74 1.26
CA THR A 23 1.21 -8.59 1.59
C THR A 23 1.04 -7.66 2.78
N THR A 24 1.80 -7.89 3.84
CA THR A 24 1.75 -7.09 5.08
C THR A 24 2.17 -5.66 4.80
N ALA A 25 3.28 -5.45 4.09
CA ALA A 25 3.75 -4.14 3.67
C ALA A 25 2.70 -3.39 2.81
N TYR A 26 2.01 -4.11 1.92
CA TYR A 26 0.94 -3.54 1.09
C TYR A 26 -0.25 -3.08 1.94
N VAL A 27 -0.77 -3.95 2.81
CA VAL A 27 -1.91 -3.62 3.68
C VAL A 27 -1.58 -2.46 4.60
N TYR A 28 -0.45 -2.56 5.31
CA TYR A 28 -0.04 -1.55 6.29
C TYR A 28 0.21 -0.18 5.63
N GLY A 29 0.92 -0.18 4.49
CA GLY A 29 1.18 1.03 3.72
C GLY A 29 -0.11 1.73 3.27
N ASN A 30 -1.07 1.00 2.68
CA ASN A 30 -2.33 1.62 2.23
C ASN A 30 -3.18 2.13 3.40
N LEU A 31 -3.22 1.42 4.53
CA LEU A 31 -3.98 1.87 5.71
C LEU A 31 -3.41 3.17 6.29
N LEU A 32 -2.08 3.28 6.45
CA LEU A 32 -1.48 4.50 6.99
C LEU A 32 -1.60 5.68 6.03
N ILE A 33 -1.45 5.45 4.72
CA ILE A 33 -1.66 6.50 3.73
C ILE A 33 -3.12 6.93 3.69
N LEU A 34 -4.08 6.00 3.80
CA LEU A 34 -5.49 6.36 3.90
C LEU A 34 -5.77 7.20 5.15
N ALA A 35 -5.26 6.78 6.32
CA ALA A 35 -5.42 7.53 7.56
C ALA A 35 -4.86 8.96 7.43
N ALA A 36 -3.69 9.11 6.83
CA ALA A 36 -3.10 10.42 6.57
C ALA A 36 -3.93 11.26 5.59
N LEU A 37 -4.40 10.69 4.48
CA LEU A 37 -5.27 11.39 3.51
C LEU A 37 -6.57 11.87 4.15
N VAL A 38 -7.15 11.04 5.00
CA VAL A 38 -8.43 11.32 5.65
C VAL A 38 -8.30 12.48 6.65
N VAL A 39 -7.13 12.85 7.18
CA VAL A 39 -7.04 14.02 8.07
C VAL A 39 -6.68 15.33 7.36
N LEU A 40 -6.34 15.30 6.07
CA LEU A 40 -5.96 16.50 5.31
C LEU A 40 -7.16 17.42 5.05
N ASN A 41 -6.90 18.72 5.08
CA ASN A 41 -7.83 19.78 4.67
C ASN A 41 -7.41 20.39 3.33
N PRO A 42 -8.33 21.03 2.59
CA PRO A 42 -7.99 21.69 1.33
C PRO A 42 -6.84 22.69 1.43
N ALA A 43 -6.75 23.45 2.53
CA ALA A 43 -5.65 24.39 2.79
C ALA A 43 -4.28 23.69 2.84
N ASP A 44 -4.19 22.49 3.43
CA ASP A 44 -2.95 21.73 3.48
C ASP A 44 -2.45 21.35 2.08
N ILE A 45 -3.36 21.14 1.12
CA ILE A 45 -3.01 20.80 -0.27
C ILE A 45 -2.51 22.05 -1.02
N LEU A 46 -3.20 23.18 -0.84
CA LEU A 46 -2.85 24.44 -1.49
C LEU A 46 -1.49 24.96 -1.02
N ASP A 47 -1.13 24.73 0.25
CA ASP A 47 0.18 25.07 0.81
C ASP A 47 1.28 24.03 0.49
N GLY A 48 0.94 22.96 -0.25
CA GLY A 48 1.84 21.84 -0.57
C GLY A 48 2.15 20.89 0.60
N ARG A 49 1.72 21.22 1.82
CA ARG A 49 1.94 20.43 3.04
C ARG A 49 1.37 19.02 2.93
N GLY A 50 0.21 18.85 2.31
CA GLY A 50 -0.44 17.55 2.13
C GLY A 50 0.46 16.53 1.45
N MET A 51 1.18 16.93 0.39
CA MET A 51 2.15 16.06 -0.28
C MET A 51 3.25 15.60 0.69
N PHE A 52 3.82 16.52 1.46
CA PHE A 52 4.88 16.20 2.43
C PHE A 52 4.38 15.32 3.58
N VAL A 53 3.14 15.51 4.04
CA VAL A 53 2.52 14.61 5.03
C VAL A 53 2.43 13.19 4.49
N ILE A 54 1.98 13.01 3.25
CA ILE A 54 1.90 11.69 2.62
C ILE A 54 3.28 11.08 2.41
N LEU A 55 4.24 11.83 1.86
CA LEU A 55 5.61 11.36 1.68
C LEU A 55 6.28 11.00 3.02
N GLY A 56 6.11 11.85 4.03
CA GLY A 56 6.64 11.62 5.37
C GLY A 56 6.03 10.39 6.04
N THR A 57 4.72 10.20 5.90
CA THR A 57 4.01 9.00 6.39
C THR A 57 4.53 7.74 5.71
N GLY A 58 4.62 7.75 4.38
CA GLY A 58 5.14 6.60 3.63
C GLY A 58 6.59 6.27 3.98
N PHE A 59 7.44 7.29 4.07
CA PHE A 59 8.86 7.13 4.38
C PHE A 59 9.09 6.63 5.80
N SER A 60 8.40 7.20 6.80
CA SER A 60 8.50 6.75 8.19
C SER A 60 7.97 5.34 8.37
N THR A 61 6.87 5.00 7.69
CA THR A 61 6.31 3.64 7.67
C THR A 61 7.30 2.65 7.06
N TYR A 62 7.96 3.02 5.96
CA TYR A 62 8.95 2.19 5.30
C TYR A 62 10.16 1.91 6.22
N LEU A 63 10.68 2.95 6.88
CA LEU A 63 11.77 2.82 7.85
C LEU A 63 11.38 1.97 9.06
N ALA A 64 10.19 2.19 9.62
CA ALA A 64 9.68 1.43 10.75
C ALA A 64 9.52 -0.06 10.39
N HIS A 65 8.97 -0.35 9.22
CA HIS A 65 8.80 -1.73 8.74
C HIS A 65 10.15 -2.42 8.56
N LEU A 66 11.11 -1.77 7.88
CA LEU A 66 12.46 -2.29 7.71
C LEU A 66 13.11 -2.57 9.08
N THR A 67 13.05 -1.60 10.00
CA THR A 67 13.63 -1.74 11.33
C THR A 67 13.01 -2.91 12.09
N SER A 68 11.69 -3.08 12.02
CA SER A 68 10.99 -4.20 12.65
C SER A 68 11.44 -5.56 12.09
N GLU A 69 11.71 -5.63 10.79
CA GLU A 69 12.16 -6.87 10.15
C GLU A 69 13.62 -7.18 10.51
N LEU A 70 14.50 -6.17 10.55
CA LEU A 70 15.88 -6.34 11.00
C LEU A 70 15.95 -6.86 12.45
N VAL A 71 15.13 -6.29 13.34
CA VAL A 71 15.03 -6.71 14.75
C VAL A 71 14.43 -8.11 14.85
N GLY A 72 13.36 -8.39 14.11
CA GLY A 72 12.72 -9.70 14.07
C GLY A 72 13.66 -10.79 13.56
N HIS A 73 14.46 -10.49 12.53
CA HIS A 73 15.44 -11.42 11.97
C HIS A 73 16.52 -11.78 12.97
N ARG A 74 17.13 -10.77 13.61
CA ARG A 74 18.16 -11.00 14.63
C ARG A 74 17.62 -11.82 15.79
N THR A 75 16.37 -11.59 16.19
CA THR A 75 15.73 -12.35 17.27
C THR A 75 15.50 -13.82 16.89
N ARG A 76 15.09 -14.11 15.64
CA ARG A 76 14.80 -15.48 15.18
C ARG A 76 16.05 -16.28 14.83
N ARG A 77 17.10 -15.64 14.33
CA ARG A 77 18.28 -16.34 13.76
C ARG A 77 19.58 -16.08 14.53
N GLY A 78 19.59 -15.20 15.53
CA GLY A 78 20.78 -14.87 16.32
C GLY A 78 21.83 -14.01 15.60
N GLU A 79 21.64 -13.75 14.30
CA GLU A 79 22.61 -13.06 13.44
C GLU A 79 22.03 -11.80 12.81
N SER A 80 22.89 -10.83 12.51
CA SER A 80 22.50 -9.65 11.73
C SER A 80 22.45 -9.94 10.24
N LEU A 81 21.50 -9.32 9.54
CA LEU A 81 21.43 -9.38 8.09
C LEU A 81 22.66 -8.73 7.45
N GLY A 82 23.31 -9.46 6.56
CA GLY A 82 24.30 -8.89 5.65
C GLY A 82 23.66 -7.98 4.59
N ARG A 83 24.48 -7.30 3.79
CA ARG A 83 24.05 -6.33 2.76
C ARG A 83 23.00 -6.90 1.79
N SER A 84 23.18 -8.14 1.35
CA SER A 84 22.23 -8.81 0.44
C SER A 84 20.85 -8.98 1.09
N GLY A 85 20.81 -9.34 2.37
CA GLY A 85 19.58 -9.47 3.13
C GLY A 85 18.86 -8.14 3.35
N ILE A 86 19.61 -7.07 3.64
CA ILE A 86 19.02 -5.73 3.74
C ILE A 86 18.38 -5.30 2.41
N ILE A 87 19.05 -5.53 1.28
CA ILE A 87 18.49 -5.23 -0.05
C ILE A 87 17.23 -6.05 -0.33
N HIS A 88 17.20 -7.31 0.12
CA HIS A 88 16.02 -8.16 0.02
C HIS A 88 14.83 -7.59 0.80
N GLU A 89 15.05 -7.18 2.05
CA GLU A 89 13.98 -6.58 2.86
C GLU A 89 13.49 -5.24 2.32
N LEU A 90 14.40 -4.41 1.80
CA LEU A 90 14.02 -3.16 1.11
C LEU A 90 13.10 -3.45 -0.09
N ARG A 91 13.37 -4.51 -0.86
CA ARG A 91 12.51 -4.92 -1.99
C ARG A 91 11.16 -5.44 -1.51
N ASN A 92 11.12 -6.19 -0.41
CA ASN A 92 9.87 -6.67 0.17
C ASN A 92 9.01 -5.53 0.75
N ALA A 93 9.62 -4.42 1.15
CA ALA A 93 8.94 -3.21 1.62
C ALA A 93 8.47 -2.26 0.50
N MET A 94 8.82 -2.50 -0.78
CA MET A 94 8.38 -1.69 -1.94
C MET A 94 6.87 -1.43 -2.04
N PRO A 95 5.98 -2.35 -1.61
CA PRO A 95 4.55 -2.07 -1.56
C PRO A 95 4.17 -0.81 -0.75
N ILE A 96 4.93 -0.44 0.29
CA ILE A 96 4.71 0.80 1.07
C ILE A 96 5.00 2.02 0.19
N VAL A 97 6.14 2.02 -0.49
CA VAL A 97 6.53 3.10 -1.42
C VAL A 97 5.44 3.27 -2.48
N SER A 98 5.02 2.17 -3.11
CA SER A 98 3.95 2.17 -4.11
C SER A 98 2.63 2.75 -3.58
N SER A 99 2.29 2.51 -2.32
CA SER A 99 1.06 3.02 -1.68
C SER A 99 1.13 4.52 -1.43
N THR A 100 2.34 5.08 -1.37
CA THR A 100 2.61 6.50 -1.12
C THR A 100 2.68 7.30 -2.42
N THR A 101 3.29 6.73 -3.46
CA THR A 101 3.65 7.47 -4.69
C THR A 101 2.43 8.07 -5.40
N ILE A 102 1.39 7.27 -5.67
CA ILE A 102 0.24 7.77 -6.44
C ILE A 102 -0.50 8.88 -5.66
N PRO A 103 -0.85 8.71 -4.37
CA PRO A 103 -1.41 9.78 -3.57
C PRO A 103 -0.54 11.05 -3.53
N ALA A 104 0.77 10.91 -3.32
CA ALA A 104 1.68 12.06 -3.27
C ALA A 104 1.69 12.84 -4.60
N VAL A 105 1.71 12.14 -5.74
CA VAL A 105 1.65 12.76 -7.08
C VAL A 105 0.32 13.49 -7.30
N LEU A 106 -0.81 12.90 -6.88
CA LEU A 106 -2.11 13.55 -7.00
C LEU A 106 -2.19 14.83 -6.18
N LEU A 107 -1.65 14.82 -4.95
CA LEU A 107 -1.59 16.02 -4.11
C LEU A 107 -0.63 17.06 -4.69
N ALA A 108 0.50 16.65 -5.25
CA ALA A 108 1.42 17.54 -5.95
C ALA A 108 0.76 18.20 -7.18
N ALA A 109 -0.01 17.43 -7.94
CA ALA A 109 -0.77 17.94 -9.08
C ALA A 109 -1.82 19.00 -8.65
N ALA A 110 -2.49 18.80 -7.52
CA ALA A 110 -3.38 19.83 -6.97
C ALA A 110 -2.62 21.07 -6.46
N TRP A 111 -1.46 20.87 -5.84
CA TRP A 111 -0.64 21.98 -5.35
C TRP A 111 -0.19 22.91 -6.49
N ILE A 112 0.16 22.37 -7.66
CA ILE A 112 0.52 23.17 -8.84
C ILE A 112 -0.70 23.60 -9.69
N GLY A 113 -1.93 23.37 -9.21
CA GLY A 113 -3.17 23.83 -9.83
C GLY A 113 -3.70 22.98 -10.98
N TRP A 114 -3.16 21.78 -11.23
CA TRP A 114 -3.70 20.86 -12.27
C TRP A 114 -4.99 20.16 -11.84
N LEU A 115 -5.21 20.01 -10.54
CA LEU A 115 -6.39 19.41 -9.94
C LEU A 115 -6.95 20.32 -8.84
N THR A 116 -8.25 20.21 -8.57
CA THR A 116 -8.79 20.82 -7.34
C THR A 116 -8.35 19.99 -6.12
N PRO A 117 -8.13 20.61 -4.94
CA PRO A 117 -7.76 19.88 -3.72
C PRO A 117 -8.73 18.75 -3.38
N VAL A 118 -10.03 19.01 -3.55
CA VAL A 118 -11.10 18.04 -3.30
C VAL A 118 -10.97 16.85 -4.25
N ALA A 119 -10.78 17.10 -5.55
CA ALA A 119 -10.63 16.02 -6.53
C ALA A 119 -9.36 15.19 -6.27
N ALA A 120 -8.23 15.83 -5.97
CA ALA A 120 -6.98 15.13 -5.70
C ALA A 120 -7.08 14.21 -4.48
N VAL A 121 -7.65 14.69 -3.36
CA VAL A 121 -7.86 13.87 -2.16
C VAL A 121 -8.86 12.75 -2.44
N ALA A 122 -9.99 13.05 -3.10
CA ALA A 122 -11.00 12.05 -3.43
C ALA A 122 -10.44 10.92 -4.30
N VAL A 123 -9.71 11.26 -5.37
CA VAL A 123 -9.07 10.27 -6.25
C VAL A 123 -7.99 9.50 -5.50
N ALA A 124 -7.18 10.15 -4.65
CA ALA A 124 -6.16 9.47 -3.84
C ALA A 124 -6.77 8.46 -2.85
N VAL A 125 -7.89 8.81 -2.22
CA VAL A 125 -8.66 7.90 -1.36
C VAL A 125 -9.21 6.73 -2.18
N LEU A 126 -9.85 7.01 -3.33
CA LEU A 126 -10.41 5.97 -4.21
C LEU A 126 -9.33 5.00 -4.71
N VAL A 127 -8.16 5.50 -5.10
CA VAL A 127 -7.03 4.66 -5.50
C VAL A 127 -6.59 3.77 -4.35
N THR A 128 -6.46 4.32 -3.14
CA THR A 128 -6.04 3.56 -1.94
C THR A 128 -7.07 2.49 -1.55
N VAL A 129 -8.37 2.81 -1.60
CA VAL A 129 -9.46 1.85 -1.36
C VAL A 129 -9.49 0.78 -2.45
N GLY A 130 -9.39 1.17 -3.71
CA GLY A 130 -9.37 0.24 -4.85
C GLY A 130 -8.20 -0.74 -4.77
N ARG A 131 -7.03 -0.27 -4.33
CA ARG A 131 -5.88 -1.12 -4.02
C ARG A 131 -6.20 -2.18 -2.97
N MET A 132 -6.86 -1.81 -1.88
CA MET A 132 -7.29 -2.77 -0.85
C MET A 132 -8.32 -3.77 -1.38
N ALA A 133 -9.30 -3.32 -2.18
CA ALA A 133 -10.29 -4.20 -2.81
C ALA A 133 -9.63 -5.22 -3.76
N LEU A 134 -8.60 -4.80 -4.48
CA LEU A 134 -7.86 -5.63 -5.44
C LEU A 134 -6.77 -6.50 -4.80
N LEU A 135 -6.59 -6.44 -3.47
CA LEU A 135 -5.58 -7.22 -2.77
C LEU A 135 -5.63 -8.71 -3.14
N GLY A 136 -6.81 -9.33 -3.07
CA GLY A 136 -6.97 -10.76 -3.36
C GLY A 136 -6.60 -11.14 -4.80
N VAL A 137 -6.78 -10.23 -5.77
CA VAL A 137 -6.36 -10.42 -7.16
C VAL A 137 -4.84 -10.28 -7.27
N ILE A 138 -4.26 -9.25 -6.66
CA ILE A 138 -2.81 -8.99 -6.67
C ILE A 138 -2.05 -10.15 -6.03
N LEU A 139 -2.52 -10.65 -4.87
CA LEU A 139 -1.89 -11.77 -4.17
C LEU A 139 -1.98 -13.07 -4.96
N SER A 140 -3.12 -13.32 -5.63
CA SER A 140 -3.26 -14.50 -6.50
C SER A 140 -2.27 -14.47 -7.67
N HIS A 141 -2.01 -13.28 -8.21
CA HIS A 141 -1.02 -13.10 -9.27
C HIS A 141 0.41 -13.36 -8.78
N LEU A 142 0.74 -12.95 -7.55
CA LEU A 142 2.06 -13.16 -6.95
C LEU A 142 2.34 -14.62 -6.58
N ARG A 143 1.30 -15.38 -6.21
CA ARG A 143 1.42 -16.81 -5.88
C ARG A 143 1.35 -17.74 -7.09
N ALA A 144 1.00 -17.22 -8.28
CA ALA A 144 0.60 -18.01 -9.46
C ALA A 144 -0.56 -19.00 -9.19
N GLU A 145 -1.37 -18.72 -8.16
CA GLU A 145 -2.53 -19.52 -7.77
C GLU A 145 -3.83 -18.83 -8.21
N LYS A 146 -4.94 -19.59 -8.33
CA LYS A 146 -6.25 -18.99 -8.60
C LYS A 146 -6.72 -18.20 -7.37
N SER A 147 -7.18 -16.97 -7.58
CA SER A 147 -7.77 -16.17 -6.51
C SER A 147 -8.97 -16.91 -5.92
N SER A 148 -8.90 -17.23 -4.63
CA SER A 148 -10.02 -17.80 -3.88
C SER A 148 -11.02 -16.71 -3.54
N LEU A 149 -12.31 -17.02 -3.59
CA LEU A 149 -13.38 -16.11 -3.15
C LEU A 149 -13.13 -15.57 -1.74
N ARG A 150 -12.52 -16.37 -0.85
CA ARG A 150 -12.18 -15.94 0.52
C ARG A 150 -11.16 -14.80 0.53
N THR A 151 -10.16 -14.84 -0.35
CA THR A 151 -9.12 -13.80 -0.44
C THR A 151 -9.68 -12.52 -1.08
N ILE A 152 -10.59 -12.65 -2.05
CA ILE A 152 -11.30 -11.51 -2.63
C ILE A 152 -12.19 -10.85 -1.57
N LEU A 153 -12.99 -11.64 -0.84
CA LEU A 153 -13.85 -11.15 0.24
C LEU A 153 -13.04 -10.45 1.35
N ALA A 154 -11.84 -10.94 1.68
CA ALA A 154 -10.96 -10.26 2.64
C ALA A 154 -10.53 -8.87 2.14
N GLY A 155 -10.19 -8.73 0.85
CA GLY A 155 -9.89 -7.43 0.24
C GLY A 155 -11.09 -6.48 0.23
N VAL A 156 -12.29 -7.01 -0.08
CA VAL A 156 -13.55 -6.24 -0.01
C VAL A 156 -13.85 -5.79 1.41
N ALA A 157 -13.73 -6.67 2.40
CA ALA A 157 -13.94 -6.33 3.81
C ALA A 157 -12.99 -5.22 4.26
N LEU A 158 -11.73 -5.29 3.84
CA LEU A 158 -10.74 -4.25 4.12
C LEU A 158 -11.11 -2.91 3.44
N ALA A 159 -11.60 -2.95 2.20
CA ALA A 159 -12.10 -1.77 1.52
C ALA A 159 -13.32 -1.15 2.23
N VAL A 160 -14.22 -1.97 2.78
CA VAL A 160 -15.34 -1.48 3.60
C VAL A 160 -14.83 -0.76 4.85
N VAL A 161 -13.85 -1.32 5.56
CA VAL A 161 -13.22 -0.66 6.72
C VAL A 161 -12.65 0.70 6.31
N CYS A 162 -11.95 0.76 5.18
CA CYS A 162 -11.40 2.01 4.65
C CYS A 162 -12.49 3.06 4.35
N VAL A 163 -13.62 2.65 3.76
CA VAL A 163 -14.77 3.53 3.50
C VAL A 163 -15.38 4.04 4.81
N VAL A 164 -15.52 3.18 5.83
CA VAL A 164 -16.02 3.59 7.14
C VAL A 164 -15.11 4.64 7.77
N VAL A 165 -13.79 4.45 7.73
CA VAL A 165 -12.82 5.45 8.24
C VAL A 165 -12.98 6.80 7.54
N ALA A 166 -13.13 6.80 6.21
CA ALA A 166 -13.35 8.03 5.45
C ALA A 166 -14.71 8.68 5.78
N ALA A 167 -15.78 7.89 5.94
CA ALA A 167 -17.11 8.38 6.28
C ALA A 167 -17.16 9.00 7.68
N VAL A 168 -16.48 8.40 8.65
CA VAL A 168 -16.35 8.96 10.02
C VAL A 168 -15.76 10.36 9.98
N LYS A 169 -14.73 10.60 9.16
CA LYS A 169 -14.16 11.96 9.02
C LYS A 169 -15.20 12.94 8.51
N ILE A 170 -15.92 12.59 7.44
CA ILE A 170 -16.96 13.45 6.86
C ILE A 170 -17.98 13.83 7.95
N LEU A 171 -18.46 12.85 8.73
CA LEU A 171 -19.41 13.07 9.83
C LEU A 171 -18.86 13.95 10.96
N LEU A 172 -17.55 13.90 11.24
CA LEU A 172 -16.91 14.69 12.31
C LEU A 172 -16.51 16.11 11.86
N THR A 173 -16.37 16.33 10.55
CA THR A 173 -16.02 17.65 9.98
C THR A 173 -17.24 18.45 9.52
N HIS A 174 -18.44 17.89 9.63
CA HIS A 174 -19.74 18.56 9.49
C HIS A 174 -20.31 18.87 10.87
#